data_AF-A0A8H5RUN1-F1
#
_entry.id   AF-A0A8H5RUN1-F1
#
_cell.length_a   1.000
_cell.length_b   1.000
_cell.length_c   1.000
_cell.angle_alpha   90.00
_cell.angle_beta   90.00
_cell.angle_gamma   90.00
#
_symmetry.space_group_name_H-M   'P 1'
#
loop_
_entity.id
_entity.type
_entity.pdbx_description
1 polymer ?
#
loop_
_entity_poly.entity_id
_entity_poly.type
_entity_poly.pdbx_seq_one_letter_code
_entity_poly.pdbx_strand_id
1 'polypeptide(L)'
;MPDLRTSHGLAENEGLKDMRIRDLSPVREIFATPANEHFLEQYSYQDLDHSEHEIRLVHVFKKTGDDLIHANLLPPQKLTNISGKYHTISYCAGSARNTRAIVLQGTKFNVFANLDCAFRETLAY
;
A
#
# COMPACT_ATOMS: atom_id res chain seq x y z
N MET A 1 53.37 28.96 25.64
CA MET A 1 54.38 28.86 24.56
C MET A 1 55.72 28.56 25.21
N PRO A 2 56.52 27.59 24.74
CA PRO A 2 56.70 27.11 23.35
C PRO A 2 56.33 25.62 23.19
N ASP A 3 56.60 24.89 22.12
CA ASP A 3 56.41 25.03 20.67
C ASP A 3 56.81 23.67 20.06
N LEU A 4 56.20 23.33 18.92
CA LEU A 4 56.76 22.57 17.78
C LEU A 4 57.19 21.07 17.85
N ARG A 5 56.48 20.29 17.02
CA ARG A 5 56.88 19.18 16.12
C ARG A 5 57.39 17.86 16.72
N THR A 6 56.72 16.76 16.31
CA THR A 6 57.36 15.70 15.53
C THR A 6 56.31 14.97 14.67
N SER A 7 56.61 14.80 13.39
CA SER A 7 55.85 14.09 12.37
C SER A 7 56.51 12.76 12.04
N HIS A 8 55.77 11.65 12.09
CA HIS A 8 56.08 10.33 11.51
C HIS A 8 54.77 9.52 11.60
N GLY A 9 54.24 8.83 10.61
CA GLY A 9 54.63 8.49 9.25
C GLY A 9 53.59 7.49 8.72
N LEU A 10 53.27 7.61 7.43
CA LEU A 10 52.73 6.62 6.48
C LEU A 10 52.10 5.31 7.02
N ALA A 11 50.84 5.09 6.68
CA ALA A 11 50.40 3.83 6.08
C ALA A 11 49.13 4.08 5.26
N GLU A 12 49.32 4.29 3.96
CA GLU A 12 48.31 3.99 2.95
C GLU A 12 47.95 2.50 3.07
N ASN A 13 46.67 2.17 3.07
CA ASN A 13 46.22 0.83 2.72
C ASN A 13 45.05 0.96 1.75
N GLU A 14 45.45 1.14 0.49
CA GLU A 14 44.78 0.56 -0.68
C GLU A 14 44.30 -0.86 -0.35
N GLY A 15 43.00 -1.11 -0.52
CA GLY A 15 42.40 -2.39 -0.17
C GLY A 15 40.97 -2.56 -0.65
N LEU A 16 40.61 -1.98 -1.80
CA LEU A 16 39.42 -2.39 -2.53
C LEU A 16 39.66 -3.79 -3.10
N LYS A 17 39.31 -4.82 -2.35
CA LYS A 17 39.12 -6.17 -2.87
C LYS A 17 37.84 -6.76 -2.31
N ASP A 18 36.79 -6.52 -3.09
CA ASP A 18 35.90 -7.57 -3.57
C ASP A 18 35.46 -8.60 -2.53
N MET A 19 34.61 -8.15 -1.60
CA MET A 19 33.81 -9.06 -0.79
C MET A 19 32.37 -8.97 -1.27
N ARG A 20 32.03 -9.92 -2.14
CA ARG A 20 30.68 -10.26 -2.62
C ARG A 20 29.62 -9.82 -1.62
N ILE A 21 28.73 -8.92 -2.05
CA ILE A 21 27.49 -8.59 -1.35
C ILE A 21 26.70 -9.90 -1.24
N ARG A 22 26.97 -10.66 -0.17
CA ARG A 22 26.18 -11.83 0.21
C ARG A 22 24.89 -11.27 0.80
N ASP A 23 23.81 -11.52 0.08
CA ASP A 23 22.42 -11.47 0.52
C ASP A 23 22.11 -10.38 1.55
N LEU A 24 21.78 -9.19 1.03
CA LEU A 24 20.85 -8.32 1.72
C LEU A 24 19.54 -9.10 1.89
N SER A 25 19.39 -9.80 3.02
CA SER A 25 18.11 -10.33 3.44
C SER A 25 17.09 -9.19 3.32
N PRO A 26 15.95 -9.40 2.63
CA PRO A 26 15.02 -8.32 2.38
C PRO A 26 14.64 -7.74 3.74
N VAL A 27 14.87 -6.44 3.91
CA VAL A 27 14.41 -5.68 5.07
C VAL A 27 12.97 -6.12 5.29
N ARG A 28 12.71 -6.79 6.43
CA ARG A 28 11.36 -7.21 6.78
C ARG A 28 10.52 -5.94 6.80
N GLU A 29 9.73 -5.72 5.76
CA GLU A 29 8.78 -4.61 5.75
C GLU A 29 7.87 -4.79 6.95
N ILE A 30 8.03 -3.92 7.94
CA ILE A 30 7.27 -3.95 9.20
C ILE A 30 5.77 -3.77 8.90
N PHE A 31 5.46 -3.12 7.78
CA PHE A 31 4.10 -2.88 7.26
C PHE A 31 3.98 -3.36 5.82
N ALA A 32 4.13 -4.67 5.61
CA ALA A 32 3.92 -5.26 4.29
C ALA A 32 2.45 -5.08 3.84
N THR A 33 2.25 -4.69 2.59
CA THR A 33 0.93 -4.61 1.94
C THR A 33 0.73 -5.78 0.97
N PRO A 34 -0.52 -6.15 0.64
CA PRO A 34 -0.80 -7.13 -0.41
C PRO A 34 -0.17 -6.70 -1.75
N ALA A 35 0.47 -7.64 -2.44
CA ALA A 35 1.07 -7.42 -3.76
C ALA A 35 0.01 -7.07 -4.80
N ASN A 36 0.14 -5.89 -5.41
CA ASN A 36 -0.81 -5.27 -6.35
C ASN A 36 -0.11 -4.38 -7.39
N GLU A 37 1.17 -4.62 -7.66
CA GLU A 37 2.05 -3.76 -8.45
C GLU A 37 1.44 -3.46 -9.83
N HIS A 38 0.91 -4.49 -10.50
CA HIS A 38 0.25 -4.34 -11.81
C HIS A 38 -0.93 -3.35 -11.80
N PHE A 39 -1.72 -3.30 -10.72
CA PHE A 39 -2.80 -2.32 -10.61
C PHE A 39 -2.24 -0.92 -10.33
N LEU A 40 -1.24 -0.82 -9.45
CA LEU A 40 -0.63 0.45 -9.04
C LEU A 40 0.16 1.13 -10.18
N GLU A 41 0.67 0.35 -11.13
CA GLU A 41 1.29 0.87 -12.36
C GLU A 41 0.27 1.52 -13.31
N GLN A 42 -1.00 1.10 -13.25
CA GLN A 42 -2.06 1.54 -14.17
C GLN A 42 -2.94 2.64 -13.58
N TYR A 43 -3.05 2.70 -12.26
CA TYR A 43 -3.94 3.62 -11.56
C TYR A 43 -3.18 4.51 -10.59
N SER A 44 -3.20 5.81 -10.87
CA SER A 44 -2.73 6.85 -9.97
C SER A 44 -3.92 7.60 -9.38
N TYR A 45 -3.88 7.84 -8.06
CA TYR A 45 -4.87 8.69 -7.42
C TYR A 45 -4.64 10.15 -7.79
N GLN A 46 -5.74 10.86 -8.09
CA GLN A 46 -5.73 12.32 -8.20
C GLN A 46 -5.84 12.93 -6.81
N ASP A 47 -5.23 14.10 -6.62
CA ASP A 47 -5.34 14.86 -5.37
C ASP A 47 -6.81 15.23 -5.07
N LEU A 48 -7.14 15.29 -3.78
CA LEU A 48 -8.46 15.68 -3.31
C LEU A 48 -8.50 17.19 -3.10
N ASP A 49 -9.61 17.82 -3.49
CA ASP A 49 -9.83 19.22 -3.15
C ASP A 49 -10.19 19.37 -1.66
N HIS A 50 -9.24 19.87 -0.89
CA HIS A 50 -9.40 20.14 0.54
C HIS A 50 -10.41 21.25 0.85
N SER A 51 -10.57 22.24 -0.04
CA SER A 51 -11.51 23.34 0.14
C SER A 51 -12.96 22.88 -0.01
N GLU A 52 -13.16 21.82 -0.78
CA GLU A 52 -14.45 21.20 -1.04
C GLU A 52 -14.72 19.95 -0.18
N HIS A 53 -13.80 19.65 0.75
CA HIS A 53 -13.85 18.47 1.61
C HIS A 53 -14.12 17.19 0.82
N GLU A 54 -13.37 16.99 -0.26
CA GLU A 54 -13.52 15.79 -1.07
C GLU A 54 -13.01 14.53 -0.36
N ILE A 55 -13.67 13.42 -0.65
CA ILE A 55 -13.31 12.08 -0.18
C ILE A 55 -13.28 11.09 -1.35
N ARG A 56 -12.59 9.96 -1.14
CA ARG A 56 -12.62 8.81 -2.06
C ARG A 56 -13.57 7.74 -1.54
N LEU A 57 -14.34 7.17 -2.45
CA LEU A 57 -15.27 6.08 -2.15
C LEU A 57 -14.98 4.88 -3.04
N VAL A 58 -15.25 3.70 -2.50
CA VAL A 58 -15.20 2.43 -3.23
C VAL A 58 -16.61 1.89 -3.31
N HIS A 59 -17.12 1.70 -4.53
CA HIS A 59 -18.38 1.00 -4.73
C HIS A 59 -18.12 -0.49 -4.80
N VAL A 60 -18.64 -1.24 -3.82
CA VAL A 60 -18.46 -2.69 -3.69
C VAL A 60 -19.77 -3.38 -4.08
N PHE A 61 -19.70 -4.45 -4.87
CA PHE A 61 -20.86 -5.18 -5.37
C PHE A 61 -20.53 -6.65 -5.71
N LYS A 62 -21.56 -7.47 -5.89
CA LYS A 62 -21.46 -8.84 -6.43
C LYS A 62 -21.99 -8.87 -7.85
N LYS A 63 -21.39 -9.69 -8.71
CA LYS A 63 -21.96 -10.04 -10.02
C LYS A 63 -22.58 -11.43 -9.94
N THR A 64 -23.75 -11.60 -10.55
CA THR A 64 -24.41 -12.91 -10.62
C THR A 64 -23.52 -13.92 -11.32
N GLY A 65 -23.27 -15.06 -10.67
CA GLY A 65 -22.42 -16.13 -11.22
C GLY A 65 -20.91 -15.91 -11.02
N ASP A 66 -20.51 -14.91 -10.25
CA ASP A 66 -19.11 -14.70 -9.85
C ASP A 66 -18.98 -14.75 -8.32
N ASP A 67 -18.02 -15.54 -7.84
CA ASP A 67 -17.75 -15.73 -6.42
C ASP A 67 -16.86 -14.61 -5.83
N LEU A 68 -16.21 -13.84 -6.70
CA LEU A 68 -15.37 -12.72 -6.32
C LEU A 68 -16.20 -11.47 -6.04
N ILE A 69 -15.72 -10.68 -5.09
CA ILE A 69 -16.24 -9.33 -4.84
C ILE A 69 -15.72 -8.42 -5.96
N HIS A 70 -16.61 -7.58 -6.48
CA HIS A 70 -16.25 -6.54 -7.43
C HIS A 70 -16.24 -5.19 -6.73
N ALA A 71 -15.31 -4.34 -7.12
CA ALA A 71 -15.15 -3.01 -6.58
C ALA A 71 -14.76 -2.03 -7.69
N ASN A 72 -15.28 -0.81 -7.61
CA ASN A 72 -14.87 0.30 -8.46
C ASN A 72 -14.45 1.48 -7.58
N LEU A 73 -13.34 2.13 -7.93
CA LEU A 73 -12.99 3.42 -7.35
C LEU A 73 -13.92 4.47 -7.97
N LEU A 74 -14.63 5.20 -7.13
CA LEU A 74 -15.44 6.32 -7.59
C LEU A 74 -14.57 7.58 -7.73
N PRO A 75 -14.91 8.50 -8.65
CA PRO A 75 -14.29 9.83 -8.69
C PRO A 75 -14.40 10.53 -7.33
N PRO A 76 -13.47 11.45 -6.99
CA PRO A 76 -13.59 12.28 -5.78
C PRO A 76 -15.00 12.85 -5.61
N GLN A 77 -15.53 12.78 -4.39
CA GLN A 77 -16.86 13.25 -4.05
C GLN A 77 -16.77 14.27 -2.92
N LYS A 78 -17.44 15.42 -3.06
CA LYS A 78 -17.62 16.36 -1.94
C LYS A 78 -18.42 15.68 -0.82
N LEU A 79 -17.91 15.70 0.41
CA LEU A 79 -18.55 15.05 1.56
C LEU A 79 -20.00 15.49 1.76
N THR A 80 -20.29 16.78 1.53
CA THR A 80 -21.63 17.37 1.64
C THR A 80 -22.66 16.72 0.70
N ASN A 81 -22.25 16.29 -0.50
CA ASN A 81 -23.15 15.72 -1.51
C ASN A 81 -23.56 14.27 -1.21
N ILE A 82 -22.66 13.55 -0.54
CA ILE A 82 -22.77 12.10 -0.29
C ILE A 82 -23.11 11.76 1.16
N SER A 83 -23.26 12.76 2.04
CA SER A 83 -23.66 12.56 3.44
C SER A 83 -24.91 11.67 3.55
N GLY A 84 -24.84 10.64 4.38
CA GLY A 84 -25.92 9.65 4.56
C GLY A 84 -26.11 8.65 3.41
N LYS A 85 -25.27 8.69 2.36
CA LYS A 85 -25.36 7.82 1.17
C LYS A 85 -24.19 6.85 1.02
N TYR A 86 -23.36 6.71 2.05
CA TYR A 86 -22.24 5.79 2.08
C TYR A 86 -22.20 5.05 3.41
N HIS A 87 -21.59 3.86 3.38
CA HIS A 87 -21.31 3.08 4.58
C HIS A 87 -19.84 3.20 4.93
N THR A 88 -19.55 3.22 6.23
CA THR A 88 -18.19 3.14 6.75
C THR A 88 -17.93 1.73 7.26
N ILE A 89 -16.80 1.16 6.86
CA ILE A 89 -16.31 -0.11 7.41
C ILE A 89 -15.10 0.17 8.29
N SER A 90 -15.02 -0.53 9.43
CA SER A 90 -13.83 -0.55 10.28
C SER A 90 -13.39 -2.00 10.43
N TYR A 91 -12.12 -2.28 10.15
CA TYR A 91 -11.57 -3.63 10.20
C TYR A 91 -10.14 -3.60 10.73
N CYS A 92 -9.71 -4.68 11.38
CA CYS A 92 -8.32 -4.84 11.76
C CYS A 92 -7.49 -5.24 10.54
N ALA A 93 -6.36 -4.57 10.31
CA ALA A 93 -5.43 -4.95 9.24
C ALA A 93 -5.02 -6.43 9.38
N GLY A 94 -4.93 -7.11 8.24
CA GLY A 94 -4.58 -8.53 8.19
C GLY A 94 -3.09 -8.76 7.94
N SER A 95 -2.74 -9.99 7.57
CA SER A 95 -1.39 -10.35 7.12
C SER A 95 -1.27 -10.21 5.61
N ALA A 96 -0.19 -9.59 5.12
CA ALA A 96 0.10 -9.51 3.67
C ALA A 96 0.34 -10.88 3.02
N ARG A 97 0.57 -11.94 3.83
CA ARG A 97 0.67 -13.33 3.36
C ARG A 97 -0.68 -14.05 3.32
N ASN A 98 -1.71 -13.48 3.95
CA ASN A 98 -3.07 -14.02 3.95
C ASN A 98 -4.02 -13.01 3.29
N THR A 99 -4.10 -13.11 1.98
CA THR A 99 -4.89 -12.22 1.14
C THR A 99 -6.08 -12.95 0.52
N ARG A 100 -7.02 -12.17 0.00
CA ARG A 100 -8.11 -12.64 -0.86
C ARG A 100 -8.11 -11.80 -2.12
N ALA A 101 -8.44 -12.42 -3.25
CA ALA A 101 -8.57 -11.72 -4.50
C ALA A 101 -9.97 -11.11 -4.61
N ILE A 102 -10.03 -9.88 -5.11
CA ILE A 102 -11.23 -9.20 -5.57
C ILE A 102 -10.98 -8.70 -7.00
N VAL A 103 -12.01 -8.19 -7.65
CA VAL A 103 -11.90 -7.50 -8.93
C VAL A 103 -12.06 -6.00 -8.68
N LEU A 104 -10.99 -5.22 -8.83
CA LEU A 104 -11.01 -3.75 -8.70
C LEU A 104 -10.85 -3.12 -10.08
N GLN A 105 -11.84 -2.34 -10.53
CA GLN A 105 -11.88 -1.74 -11.88
C GLN A 105 -11.65 -2.77 -13.02
N GLY A 106 -12.15 -3.99 -12.85
CA GLY A 106 -11.97 -5.08 -13.82
C GLY A 106 -10.63 -5.81 -13.74
N THR A 107 -9.70 -5.39 -12.87
CA THR A 107 -8.39 -6.01 -12.66
C THR A 107 -8.37 -6.82 -11.37
N LYS A 108 -7.68 -7.95 -11.35
CA LYS A 108 -7.47 -8.73 -10.12
C LYS A 108 -6.67 -7.90 -9.12
N PHE A 109 -7.18 -7.80 -7.88
CA PHE A 109 -6.58 -7.03 -6.81
C PHE A 109 -6.63 -7.83 -5.51
N ASN A 110 -5.51 -7.91 -4.81
CA ASN A 110 -5.38 -8.61 -3.54
C ASN A 110 -5.68 -7.66 -2.38
N VAL A 111 -6.61 -8.05 -1.51
CA VAL A 111 -6.89 -7.38 -0.24
C VAL A 111 -6.49 -8.26 0.93
N PHE A 112 -6.32 -7.68 2.12
CA PHE A 112 -6.25 -8.48 3.34
C PHE A 112 -7.50 -9.34 3.50
N ALA A 113 -7.37 -10.57 3.97
CA ALA A 113 -8.53 -11.44 4.19
C ALA A 113 -9.60 -10.79 5.09
N ASN A 114 -9.18 -10.01 6.09
CA ASN A 114 -10.09 -9.28 6.97
C ASN A 114 -10.93 -8.22 6.24
N LEU A 115 -10.37 -7.57 5.20
CA LEU A 115 -11.11 -6.62 4.38
C LEU A 115 -12.12 -7.33 3.47
N ASP A 116 -11.77 -8.50 2.90
CA ASP A 116 -12.74 -9.33 2.16
C ASP A 116 -13.91 -9.75 3.06
N CYS A 117 -13.66 -10.19 4.30
CA CYS A 117 -14.72 -10.48 5.27
C CYS A 117 -15.63 -9.26 5.50
N ALA A 118 -15.07 -8.10 5.79
CA ALA A 118 -15.83 -6.88 6.01
C ALA A 118 -16.68 -6.47 4.78
N PHE A 119 -16.15 -6.64 3.57
CA PHE A 119 -16.92 -6.42 2.34
C PHE A 119 -18.09 -7.41 2.21
N ARG A 120 -17.88 -8.69 2.50
CA ARG A 120 -18.95 -9.71 2.41
C ARG A 120 -20.08 -9.43 3.39
N GLU A 121 -19.75 -9.00 4.61
CA GLU A 121 -20.75 -8.58 5.60
C GLU A 121 -21.53 -7.35 5.13
N THR A 122 -20.84 -6.34 4.58
CA THR A 122 -21.49 -5.14 4.04
C THR A 122 -22.44 -5.45 2.89
N LEU A 123 -22.10 -6.43 2.05
CA LEU A 123 -22.91 -6.87 0.91
C LEU A 123 -24.06 -7.83 1.28
N ALA A 124 -24.18 -8.24 2.54
CA ALA A 124 -25.26 -9.09 3.01
C ALA A 124 -26.48 -8.30 3.52
N TYR A 125 -26.32 -6.99 3.73
CA TYR A 125 -27.38 -6.03 4.06
C TYR A 125 -28.00 -5.43 2.80
#